data_AF-A0A841KXP9-F1
#
_entry.id   AF-A0A841KXP9-F1
#
_cell.length_a   1.000
_cell.length_b   1.000
_cell.length_c   1.000
_cell.angle_alpha   90.00
_cell.angle_beta   90.00
_cell.angle_gamma   90.00
#
_symmetry.space_group_name_H-M   'P 1'
#
loop_
_entity.id
_entity.type
_entity.pdbx_description
1 polymer ?
#
loop_
_entity_poly.entity_id
_entity_poly.type
_entity_poly.pdbx_seq_one_letter_code
_entity_poly.pdbx_strand_id
1 'polypeptide(L)'
;MRKASGDTLEMLIFPADQMGKYNEFKKQYGNLSERQIYREITRLKNEVSQDVLDKHIKNLDAISKLEGFITADQKSRIEQVKSLLGYKNASRANGSQNLRVETEFVSGTSLLLWFLILVAIW
;
A
#
# COMPACT_ATOMS: atom_id res chain seq x y z
N MET A 1 36.62 -5.67 -12.11
CA MET A 1 35.82 -6.88 -11.81
C MET A 1 35.36 -6.79 -10.35
N ARG A 2 34.10 -7.19 -10.07
CA ARG A 2 33.36 -7.15 -8.78
C ARG A 2 32.43 -5.93 -8.54
N LYS A 3 31.22 -6.04 -9.09
CA LYS A 3 29.97 -5.58 -8.48
C LYS A 3 29.01 -6.76 -8.63
N ALA A 4 28.99 -7.67 -7.66
CA ALA A 4 28.21 -8.93 -7.75
C ALA A 4 27.56 -9.33 -6.42
N SER A 5 27.53 -8.41 -5.44
CA SER A 5 27.08 -8.71 -4.08
C SER A 5 25.72 -8.11 -3.73
N GLY A 6 25.17 -7.23 -4.57
CA GLY A 6 23.82 -6.67 -4.41
C GLY A 6 22.75 -7.54 -5.10
N ASP A 7 23.01 -7.92 -6.35
CA ASP A 7 22.04 -8.60 -7.22
C ASP A 7 21.65 -10.00 -6.72
N THR A 8 22.54 -10.69 -6.02
CA THR A 8 22.31 -12.06 -5.53
C THR A 8 21.38 -12.12 -4.33
N LEU A 9 21.40 -11.10 -3.46
CA LEU A 9 20.47 -10.99 -2.34
C LEU A 9 19.07 -10.61 -2.81
N GLU A 10 18.96 -9.70 -3.79
CA GLU A 10 17.67 -9.31 -4.38
C GLU A 10 16.97 -10.49 -5.09
N MET A 11 17.75 -11.34 -5.77
CA MET A 11 17.25 -12.54 -6.47
C MET A 11 16.84 -13.69 -5.52
N LEU A 12 17.41 -13.75 -4.31
CA LEU A 12 17.06 -14.75 -3.30
C LEU A 12 15.76 -14.40 -2.55
N ILE A 13 15.42 -13.12 -2.46
CA ILE A 13 14.25 -12.63 -1.71
C ILE A 13 13.00 -12.61 -2.61
N PHE A 14 13.15 -12.41 -3.92
CA PHE A 14 12.04 -12.36 -4.87
C PHE A 14 12.29 -13.30 -6.05
N PRO A 15 11.48 -14.36 -6.25
CA PRO A 15 11.61 -15.21 -7.42
C PRO A 15 11.44 -14.38 -8.70
N ALA A 16 12.11 -14.81 -9.79
CA ALA A 16 12.34 -14.00 -10.99
C ALA A 16 11.04 -13.50 -11.68
N ASP A 17 9.92 -14.17 -11.44
CA ASP A 17 8.57 -13.80 -11.88
C ASP A 17 7.97 -12.59 -11.14
N GLN A 18 8.47 -12.26 -9.94
CA GLN A 18 8.06 -11.09 -9.15
C GLN A 18 8.98 -9.88 -9.33
N MET A 19 10.19 -10.09 -9.84
CA MET A 19 11.16 -9.03 -10.10
C MET A 19 10.71 -8.03 -11.17
N GLY A 20 9.96 -8.49 -12.18
CA GLY A 20 9.40 -7.61 -13.21
C GLY A 20 8.42 -6.58 -12.63
N LYS A 21 7.50 -7.04 -11.78
CA LYS A 21 6.51 -6.18 -11.09
C LYS A 21 7.19 -5.23 -10.11
N TYR A 22 8.23 -5.69 -9.40
CA TYR A 22 9.03 -4.85 -8.51
C TYR A 22 9.79 -3.75 -9.27
N ASN A 23 10.34 -4.05 -10.45
CA ASN A 23 11.04 -3.06 -11.27
C ASN A 23 10.11 -2.02 -11.91
N GLU A 24 8.94 -2.45 -12.41
CA GLU A 24 7.89 -1.52 -12.84
C GLU A 24 7.44 -0.62 -11.70
N PHE A 25 7.31 -1.19 -10.51
CA PHE A 25 7.00 -0.46 -9.30
C PHE A 25 8.08 0.58 -8.95
N LYS A 26 9.36 0.18 -8.89
CA LYS A 26 10.50 1.09 -8.61
C LYS A 26 10.53 2.24 -9.61
N LYS A 27 10.23 1.96 -10.87
CA LYS A 27 10.15 2.96 -11.94
C LYS A 27 8.97 3.92 -11.78
N GLN A 28 7.81 3.44 -11.33
CA GLN A 28 6.60 4.26 -11.20
C GLN A 28 6.55 5.07 -9.90
N TYR A 29 6.98 4.48 -8.79
CA TYR A 29 6.76 5.04 -7.45
C TYR A 29 8.05 5.36 -6.69
N GLY A 30 9.21 4.83 -7.12
CA GLY A 30 10.48 4.98 -6.41
C GLY A 30 11.02 6.41 -6.33
N ASN A 31 10.53 7.33 -7.16
CA ASN A 31 10.92 8.74 -7.19
C ASN A 31 9.76 9.69 -6.83
N LEU A 32 8.61 9.16 -6.39
CA LEU A 32 7.47 10.00 -6.04
C LEU A 32 7.73 10.70 -4.70
N SER A 33 7.35 11.97 -4.65
CA SER A 33 7.27 12.68 -3.37
C SER A 33 6.20 12.04 -2.47
N GLU A 34 6.38 12.18 -1.17
CA GLU A 34 5.42 11.75 -0.15
C GLU A 34 3.98 12.23 -0.46
N ARG A 35 3.83 13.48 -0.91
CA ARG A 35 2.53 14.03 -1.34
C ARG A 35 1.92 13.25 -2.50
N GLN A 36 2.73 12.81 -3.46
CA GLN A 36 2.25 11.99 -4.59
C GLN A 36 1.85 10.59 -4.12
N ILE A 37 2.60 9.99 -3.19
CA ILE A 37 2.23 8.70 -2.58
C ILE A 37 0.86 8.81 -1.89
N TYR A 38 0.63 9.82 -1.05
CA TYR A 38 -0.66 10.01 -0.39
C TYR A 38 -1.83 10.23 -1.36
N ARG A 39 -1.59 10.92 -2.48
CA ARG A 39 -2.59 11.08 -3.54
C ARG A 39 -2.95 9.74 -4.19
N GLU A 40 -1.97 8.90 -4.48
CA GLU A 40 -2.20 7.57 -5.06
C GLU A 40 -2.92 6.63 -4.08
N ILE A 41 -2.57 6.65 -2.79
CA ILE A 41 -3.32 5.92 -1.76
C ILE A 41 -4.79 6.39 -1.75
N THR A 42 -5.03 7.69 -1.83
CA THR A 42 -6.40 8.26 -1.87
C THR A 42 -7.18 7.85 -3.12
N ARG A 43 -6.50 7.70 -4.26
CA ARG A 43 -7.14 7.21 -5.49
C ARG A 43 -7.49 5.73 -5.35
N LEU A 44 -6.51 4.90 -5.02
CA LEU A 44 -6.66 3.44 -4.97
C LEU A 44 -7.60 2.96 -3.86
N LYS A 45 -7.72 3.69 -2.73
CA LYS A 45 -8.68 3.31 -1.69
C LYS A 45 -10.13 3.30 -2.20
N ASN A 46 -10.43 4.07 -3.24
CA ASN A 46 -11.78 4.14 -3.83
C ASN A 46 -12.10 2.96 -4.76
N GLU A 47 -11.07 2.21 -5.15
CA GLU A 47 -11.16 1.07 -6.06
C GLU A 47 -11.23 -0.27 -5.31
N VAL A 48 -11.09 -0.27 -3.97
CA VAL A 48 -11.18 -1.46 -3.13
C VAL A 48 -12.43 -1.42 -2.22
N SER A 49 -12.84 -2.58 -1.71
CA SER A 49 -13.98 -2.67 -0.79
C SER A 49 -13.66 -2.10 0.59
N GLN A 50 -14.70 -1.69 1.32
CA GLN A 50 -14.54 -1.21 2.70
C GLN A 50 -13.91 -2.29 3.60
N ASP A 51 -14.25 -3.57 3.41
CA ASP A 51 -13.66 -4.67 4.18
C ASP A 51 -12.14 -4.77 4.01
N VAL A 52 -11.63 -4.49 2.80
CA VAL A 52 -10.19 -4.45 2.52
C VAL A 52 -9.54 -3.26 3.22
N LEU A 53 -10.18 -2.07 3.18
CA LEU A 53 -9.69 -0.90 3.91
C LEU A 53 -9.65 -1.14 5.41
N ASP A 54 -10.71 -1.72 5.98
CA ASP A 54 -10.81 -2.04 7.39
C ASP A 54 -9.75 -3.06 7.82
N LYS A 55 -9.46 -4.05 6.95
CA LYS A 55 -8.35 -5.00 7.16
C LYS A 55 -7.00 -4.29 7.19
N HIS A 56 -6.73 -3.40 6.25
CA HIS A 56 -5.47 -2.64 6.22
C HIS A 56 -5.33 -1.71 7.43
N ILE A 57 -6.41 -1.04 7.87
CA ILE A 57 -6.43 -0.21 9.09
C ILE A 57 -6.12 -1.06 10.32
N LYS A 58 -6.72 -2.26 10.45
CA LYS A 58 -6.42 -3.19 11.57
C LYS A 58 -4.96 -3.65 11.57
N ASN A 59 -4.40 -3.94 10.40
CA ASN A 59 -2.99 -4.30 10.29
C ASN A 59 -2.08 -3.15 10.73
N LEU A 60 -2.39 -1.91 10.31
CA LEU A 60 -1.67 -0.71 10.74
C LEU A 60 -1.76 -0.49 12.25
N ASP A 61 -2.93 -0.74 12.84
CA ASP A 61 -3.12 -0.66 14.29
C ASP A 61 -2.24 -1.68 15.03
N ALA A 62 -2.16 -2.92 14.52
CA ALA A 62 -1.28 -3.95 15.08
C ALA A 62 0.19 -3.56 14.97
N ILE A 63 0.64 -3.04 13.81
CA ILE A 63 2.02 -2.58 13.60
C ILE A 63 2.37 -1.45 14.56
N SER A 64 1.47 -0.48 14.75
CA SER A 64 1.69 0.68 15.63
C SER A 64 1.92 0.33 17.11
N LYS A 65 1.54 -0.89 17.52
CA LYS A 65 1.68 -1.43 18.88
C LYS A 65 2.96 -2.24 19.08
N LEU A 66 3.75 -2.48 18.04
CA LEU A 66 5.03 -3.19 18.13
C LEU A 66 6.09 -2.27 18.73
N GLU A 67 6.12 -2.22 20.07
CA GLU A 67 7.13 -1.47 20.83
C GLU A 67 8.55 -1.95 20.50
N GLY A 68 9.48 -1.01 20.35
CA GLY A 68 10.88 -1.29 20.02
C GLY A 68 11.16 -1.50 18.53
N PHE A 69 10.14 -1.67 17.68
CA PHE A 69 10.31 -1.83 16.22
C PHE A 69 9.86 -0.61 15.41
N ILE A 70 9.04 0.25 16.00
CA ILE A 70 8.45 1.43 15.35
C ILE A 70 8.91 2.70 16.06
N THR A 71 9.39 3.67 15.28
CA THR A 71 9.77 5.00 15.77
C THR A 71 8.55 5.91 15.97
N ALA A 72 8.72 6.99 16.73
CA ALA A 72 7.65 7.98 16.92
C ALA A 72 7.19 8.62 15.60
N ASP A 73 8.12 8.86 14.66
CA ASP A 73 7.80 9.39 13.33
C ASP A 73 6.93 8.41 12.52
N GLN A 74 7.32 7.14 12.49
CA GLN A 74 6.55 6.08 11.84
C GLN A 74 5.17 5.90 12.46
N LYS A 75 5.05 6.02 13.78
CA LYS A 75 3.75 6.00 14.45
C LYS A 75 2.86 7.16 14.00
N SER A 76 3.42 8.35 13.83
CA SER A 76 2.71 9.51 13.27
C SER A 76 2.26 9.26 11.83
N ARG A 77 3.16 8.73 10.98
CA ARG A 77 2.84 8.37 9.59
C ARG A 77 1.73 7.33 9.50
N ILE A 78 1.76 6.30 10.36
CA ILE A 78 0.71 5.28 10.47
C ILE A 78 -0.65 5.92 10.77
N GLU A 79 -0.72 6.83 11.75
CA GLU A 79 -1.98 7.51 12.09
C GLU A 79 -2.50 8.39 10.95
N GLN A 80 -1.61 9.09 10.23
CA GLN A 80 -1.98 9.87 9.05
C GLN A 80 -2.59 8.98 7.95
N VAL A 81 -1.95 7.83 7.66
CA VAL A 81 -2.48 6.88 6.68
C VAL A 81 -3.81 6.28 7.15
N LYS A 82 -3.94 5.88 8.43
CA LYS A 82 -5.21 5.38 8.99
C LYS A 82 -6.33 6.39 8.82
N SER A 83 -6.08 7.66 9.10
CA SER A 83 -7.04 8.74 8.90
C SER A 83 -7.48 8.83 7.43
N LEU A 84 -6.51 8.80 6.51
CA LEU A 84 -6.76 8.88 5.06
C LEU A 84 -7.60 7.71 4.55
N LEU A 85 -7.36 6.49 5.04
CA LEU A 85 -8.17 5.30 4.72
C LEU A 85 -9.56 5.36 5.36
N GLY A 86 -9.67 5.89 6.58
CA GLY A 86 -10.91 5.97 7.36
C GLY A 86 -11.88 7.07 6.93
N TYR A 87 -11.44 8.10 6.20
CA TYR A 87 -12.33 9.08 5.60
C TYR A 87 -13.25 8.40 4.58
N LYS A 88 -14.54 8.23 4.96
CA LYS A 88 -15.59 7.82 4.03
C LYS A 88 -15.71 8.86 2.91
N ASN A 89 -15.73 8.40 1.66
CA ASN A 89 -15.95 9.28 0.53
C ASN A 89 -17.30 9.99 0.70
N ALA A 90 -17.28 11.32 0.77
CA ALA A 90 -18.49 12.14 0.74
C ALA A 90 -19.34 11.91 -0.53
N SER A 91 -18.79 11.21 -1.53
CA SER A 91 -19.41 10.94 -2.83
C SER A 91 -20.24 9.65 -2.92
N ARG A 92 -20.43 8.88 -1.83
CA ARG A 92 -21.29 7.66 -1.83
C ARG A 92 -22.59 7.81 -1.03
N ALA A 93 -23.12 9.03 -0.95
CA ALA A 93 -24.50 9.28 -0.56
C ALA A 93 -25.39 9.24 -1.81
N ASN A 94 -25.65 8.04 -2.34
CA ASN A 94 -26.87 7.63 -3.05
C ASN A 94 -26.62 6.38 -3.89
N GLY A 95 -27.52 5.40 -3.76
CA GLY A 95 -27.77 4.43 -4.82
C GLY A 95 -27.03 3.11 -4.66
N SER A 96 -27.77 2.12 -4.18
CA SER A 96 -27.55 0.70 -4.41
C SER A 96 -27.04 0.42 -5.82
N GLN A 97 -25.83 -0.13 -5.97
CA GLN A 97 -25.51 -0.97 -7.12
C GLN A 97 -24.67 -2.15 -6.66
N ASN A 98 -25.35 -3.30 -6.63
CA ASN A 98 -24.76 -4.60 -6.85
C ASN A 98 -23.82 -4.53 -8.06
N LEU A 99 -22.51 -4.55 -7.84
CA LEU A 99 -21.54 -4.94 -8.86
C LEU A 99 -20.88 -6.22 -8.38
N ARG A 100 -21.58 -7.30 -8.70
CA ARG A 100 -21.18 -8.69 -8.54
C ARG A 100 -20.45 -9.12 -9.81
N VAL A 101 -19.32 -8.47 -10.14
CA VAL A 101 -18.37 -8.87 -11.19
C VAL A 101 -17.01 -8.25 -10.80
N GLU A 102 -15.90 -8.97 -11.04
CA GLU A 102 -14.48 -8.55 -10.87
C GLU A 102 -13.74 -8.96 -9.58
N THR A 103 -13.86 -10.22 -9.18
CA THR A 103 -13.02 -10.80 -8.11
C THR A 103 -11.52 -10.86 -8.45
N GLU A 104 -11.14 -10.72 -9.73
CA GLU A 104 -9.74 -10.84 -10.19
C GLU A 104 -8.96 -9.51 -10.19
N PHE A 105 -9.61 -8.36 -10.46
CA PHE A 105 -8.95 -7.05 -10.48
C PHE A 105 -8.73 -6.47 -9.06
N VAL A 106 -9.61 -6.80 -8.10
CA VAL A 106 -9.54 -6.31 -6.71
C VAL A 106 -8.30 -6.81 -5.96
N SER A 107 -7.79 -7.99 -6.31
CA SER A 107 -6.59 -8.56 -5.67
C SER A 107 -5.33 -7.73 -5.95
N GLY A 108 -5.15 -7.28 -7.20
CA GLY A 108 -4.00 -6.47 -7.61
C GLY A 108 -4.02 -5.07 -7.00
N THR A 109 -5.18 -4.40 -7.03
CA THR A 109 -5.37 -3.06 -6.46
C THR A 109 -5.20 -3.05 -4.94
N SER A 110 -5.69 -4.09 -4.24
CA SER A 110 -5.51 -4.25 -2.79
C SER A 110 -4.04 -4.40 -2.40
N LEU A 111 -3.27 -5.18 -3.17
CA LEU A 111 -1.84 -5.37 -2.94
C LEU A 111 -1.06 -4.09 -3.22
N LEU A 112 -1.37 -3.39 -4.31
CA LEU A 112 -0.75 -2.11 -4.64
C LEU A 112 -1.05 -1.06 -3.56
N LEU A 113 -2.29 -0.98 -3.10
CA LEU A 113 -2.68 -0.09 -2.00
C LEU A 113 -1.88 -0.40 -0.73
N TRP A 114 -1.80 -1.67 -0.34
CA TRP A 114 -1.03 -2.10 0.83
C TRP A 114 0.44 -1.73 0.70
N PHE A 115 0.99 -1.93 -0.49
CA PHE A 115 2.37 -1.57 -0.78
C PHE A 115 2.61 -0.05 -0.62
N LEU A 116 1.76 0.80 -1.21
CA LEU A 116 1.91 2.26 -1.10
C LEU A 116 1.76 2.75 0.34
N ILE A 117 0.89 2.10 1.12
CA ILE A 117 0.76 2.34 2.56
C ILE A 117 2.10 2.10 3.27
N LEU A 118 2.80 1.01 2.95
CA LEU A 118 4.12 0.74 3.53
C LEU A 118 5.14 1.81 3.13
N VAL A 119 5.18 2.22 1.86
CA VAL A 119 6.07 3.30 1.40
C VAL A 119 5.76 4.65 2.03
N ALA A 120 4.51 4.94 2.38
CA ALA A 120 4.20 6.17 3.11
C ALA A 120 4.74 6.19 4.55
N ILE A 121 5.01 5.01 5.12
CA ILE A 121 5.47 4.83 6.50
C ILE A 121 7.01 4.80 6.60
N TRP A 122 7.68 4.21 5.60
CA TRP A 122 9.13 3.94 5.59
C TRP A 122 9.86 4.79 4.55
#